data_AF-A0A518WIH3-F1
#
_entry.id   AF-A0A518WIH3-F1
#
_cell.length_a   1.000
_cell.length_b   1.000
_cell.length_c   1.000
_cell.angle_alpha   90.00
_cell.angle_beta   90.00
_cell.angle_gamma   90.00
#
_symmetry.space_group_name_H-M   'P 1'
#
loop_
_entity.id
_entity.type
_entity.pdbx_description
1 polymer ?
#
loop_
_entity_poly.entity_id
_entity_poly.type
_entity_poly.pdbx_seq_one_letter_code
_entity_poly.pdbx_strand_id
1 'polypeptide(L)'
;MRYDECDSAIRELVDAADEDDLHAFGQATVTRVLASGLADGAGEDDLDEDAWAALTAARESVATADATELRGHLDRIDAGILADGDMDPGLIVALSALEHWTSYLEEHRRGELYELAIRSLEEVDHRVPAALDDFLAEPEMAAEYTRITASLTA
;
A
#
# COMPACT_ATOMS: atom_id res chain seq x y z
N MET A 1 14.86 16.09 -4.06
CA MET A 1 14.43 16.03 -2.63
C MET A 1 14.94 14.71 -2.09
N ARG A 2 15.55 14.69 -0.90
CA ARG A 2 16.06 13.44 -0.33
C ARG A 2 14.92 12.57 0.20
N TYR A 3 15.13 11.27 0.32
CA TYR A 3 14.12 10.35 0.86
C TYR A 3 13.63 10.77 2.26
N ASP A 4 14.52 11.18 3.15
CA ASP A 4 14.15 11.61 4.51
C ASP A 4 13.30 12.88 4.56
N GLU A 5 13.49 13.78 3.59
CA GLU A 5 12.67 14.98 3.42
C GLU A 5 11.28 14.60 2.88
N CYS A 6 11.21 13.68 1.92
CA CYS A 6 9.96 13.14 1.38
C CYS A 6 9.14 12.42 2.46
N ASP A 7 9.79 11.55 3.23
CA ASP A 7 9.20 10.82 4.35
C ASP A 7 8.55 11.76 5.37
N SER A 8 9.30 12.77 5.78
CA SER A 8 8.84 13.76 6.76
C SER A 8 7.67 14.59 6.21
N ALA A 9 7.74 15.00 4.94
CA ALA A 9 6.68 15.77 4.30
C ALA A 9 5.36 14.99 4.20
N ILE A 10 5.41 13.69 3.86
CA ILE A 10 4.22 12.83 3.81
C ILE A 10 3.60 12.67 5.20
N ARG A 11 4.43 12.48 6.23
CA ARG A 11 3.93 12.40 7.60
C ARG A 11 3.20 13.69 8.02
N GLU A 12 3.76 14.86 7.70
CA GLU A 12 3.12 16.15 7.96
C GLU A 12 1.80 16.32 7.19
N LEU A 13 1.71 15.87 5.93
CA LEU A 13 0.49 15.90 5.14
C LEU A 13 -0.62 15.05 5.76
N VAL A 14 -0.29 13.81 6.16
CA VAL A 14 -1.23 12.89 6.81
C VAL A 14 -1.71 13.43 8.17
N ASP A 15 -0.81 14.03 8.95
CA ASP A 15 -1.18 14.62 10.24
C ASP A 15 -2.11 15.83 10.11
N ALA A 16 -1.98 16.60 9.01
CA ALA A 16 -2.73 17.81 8.75
C ALA A 16 -4.08 17.60 8.02
N ALA A 17 -4.21 16.51 7.25
CA ALA A 17 -5.41 16.19 6.49
C ALA A 17 -6.63 15.94 7.40
N ASP A 18 -7.83 16.21 6.87
CA ASP A 18 -9.07 15.83 7.54
C ASP A 18 -9.41 14.34 7.32
N GLU A 19 -10.36 13.83 8.09
CA GLU A 19 -10.68 12.39 8.09
C GLU A 19 -11.35 11.93 6.77
N ASP A 20 -12.07 12.82 6.08
CA ASP A 20 -12.73 12.49 4.82
C ASP A 20 -11.68 12.35 3.71
N ASP A 21 -10.73 13.28 3.66
CA ASP A 21 -9.57 13.25 2.77
C ASP A 21 -8.68 12.04 3.05
N LEU A 22 -8.41 11.74 4.33
CA LEU A 22 -7.63 10.58 4.75
C LEU A 22 -8.27 9.27 4.29
N HIS A 23 -9.58 9.12 4.50
CA HIS A 23 -10.30 7.94 4.06
C HIS A 23 -10.30 7.81 2.52
N ALA A 24 -10.59 8.91 1.80
CA ALA A 24 -10.58 8.92 0.34
C ALA A 24 -9.19 8.60 -0.23
N PHE A 25 -8.14 9.19 0.35
CA PHE A 25 -6.74 8.91 0.02
C PHE A 25 -6.40 7.44 0.24
N GLY A 26 -6.72 6.88 1.42
CA GLY A 26 -6.40 5.51 1.77
C GLY A 26 -7.06 4.52 0.82
N GLN A 27 -8.38 4.65 0.62
CA GLN A 27 -9.16 3.79 -0.26
C GLN A 27 -8.65 3.85 -1.71
N ALA A 28 -8.40 5.05 -2.25
CA ALA A 28 -7.88 5.20 -3.61
C ALA A 28 -6.48 4.61 -3.77
N THR A 29 -5.62 4.78 -2.76
CA THR A 29 -4.23 4.32 -2.79
C THR A 29 -4.14 2.80 -2.69
N VAL A 30 -4.81 2.15 -1.74
CA VAL A 30 -4.79 0.68 -1.62
C VAL A 30 -5.37 0.01 -2.87
N THR A 31 -6.45 0.56 -3.44
CA THR A 31 -7.06 0.05 -4.67
C THR A 31 -6.06 0.11 -5.83
N ARG A 32 -5.34 1.23 -5.97
CA ARG A 32 -4.33 1.42 -7.01
C ARG A 32 -3.15 0.46 -6.84
N VAL A 33 -2.61 0.33 -5.62
CA VAL A 33 -1.46 -0.53 -5.33
C VAL A 33 -1.81 -2.00 -5.60
N LEU A 34 -2.98 -2.45 -5.17
CA LEU A 34 -3.44 -3.82 -5.40
C LEU A 34 -3.71 -4.15 -6.88
N ALA A 35 -4.03 -3.14 -7.70
CA ALA A 35 -4.26 -3.27 -9.13
C ALA A 35 -3.00 -3.08 -10.00
N SER A 36 -1.84 -2.77 -9.40
CA SER A 36 -0.59 -2.46 -10.11
C SER A 36 0.08 -3.67 -10.77
N GLY A 37 -0.34 -4.88 -10.40
CA GLY A 37 0.31 -6.13 -10.81
C GLY A 37 1.56 -6.47 -9.99
N LEU A 38 1.83 -5.77 -8.89
CA LEU A 38 2.99 -6.04 -8.03
C LEU A 38 3.09 -7.51 -7.60
N ALA A 39 1.97 -8.15 -7.26
CA ALA A 39 2.00 -9.56 -6.85
C ALA A 39 2.04 -10.55 -8.03
N ASP A 40 2.03 -10.08 -9.28
CA ASP A 40 2.08 -10.98 -10.44
C ASP A 40 3.48 -11.61 -10.63
N GLY A 41 4.49 -11.09 -9.92
CA GLY A 41 5.83 -11.68 -9.84
C GLY A 41 5.93 -12.87 -8.88
N ALA A 42 5.00 -13.00 -7.93
CA ALA A 42 4.98 -14.08 -6.96
C ALA A 42 4.59 -15.42 -7.61
N GLY A 43 5.23 -16.48 -7.14
CA GLY A 43 5.06 -17.85 -7.62
C GLY A 43 4.14 -18.69 -6.73
N GLU A 44 4.00 -19.95 -7.13
CA GLU A 44 3.26 -20.98 -6.38
C GLU A 44 3.91 -21.32 -5.02
N ASP A 45 5.17 -20.91 -4.81
CA ASP A 45 5.91 -21.10 -3.57
C ASP A 45 5.70 -19.97 -2.56
N ASP A 46 5.02 -18.87 -2.94
CA ASP A 46 4.77 -17.73 -2.04
C ASP A 46 3.50 -17.92 -1.19
N LEU A 47 2.40 -18.31 -1.84
CA LEU A 47 1.07 -18.47 -1.24
C LEU A 47 0.42 -19.76 -1.76
N ASP A 48 -0.36 -20.42 -0.90
CA ASP A 48 -1.22 -21.51 -1.33
C ASP A 48 -2.46 -21.03 -2.11
N GLU A 49 -3.24 -21.98 -2.63
CA GLU A 49 -4.43 -21.70 -3.45
C GLU A 49 -5.50 -20.89 -2.69
N ASP A 50 -5.69 -21.14 -1.38
CA ASP A 50 -6.70 -20.42 -0.59
C ASP A 50 -6.27 -18.98 -0.32
N ALA A 51 -4.99 -18.76 -0.02
CA ALA A 51 -4.40 -17.44 0.14
C ALA A 51 -4.45 -16.63 -1.17
N TRP A 52 -4.18 -17.26 -2.32
CA TRP A 52 -4.35 -16.60 -3.62
C TRP A 52 -5.81 -16.21 -3.90
N ALA A 53 -6.76 -17.08 -3.56
CA ALA A 53 -8.17 -16.77 -3.68
C ALA A 53 -8.60 -15.65 -2.73
N ALA A 54 -8.07 -15.62 -1.50
CA ALA A 54 -8.34 -14.57 -0.52
C ALA A 54 -7.76 -13.21 -0.97
N LEU A 55 -6.54 -13.18 -1.50
CA LEU A 55 -5.95 -11.97 -2.07
C LEU A 55 -6.75 -11.46 -3.26
N THR A 56 -7.21 -12.36 -4.14
CA THR A 56 -8.06 -11.99 -5.28
C THR A 56 -9.38 -11.37 -4.79
N ALA A 57 -10.04 -12.00 -3.82
CA ALA A 57 -11.28 -11.47 -3.25
C ALA A 57 -11.08 -10.12 -2.53
N ALA A 58 -9.96 -9.93 -1.82
CA ALA A 58 -9.60 -8.65 -1.23
C ALA A 58 -9.42 -7.57 -2.29
N ARG A 59 -8.71 -7.85 -3.39
CA ARG A 59 -8.55 -6.91 -4.52
C ARG A 59 -9.88 -6.46 -5.11
N GLU A 60 -10.82 -7.39 -5.27
CA GLU A 60 -12.14 -7.11 -5.84
C GLU A 60 -13.04 -6.30 -4.89
N SER A 61 -12.86 -6.46 -3.58
CA SER A 61 -13.74 -5.89 -2.56
C SER A 61 -13.17 -4.67 -1.84
N VAL A 62 -11.86 -4.38 -1.93
CA VAL A 62 -11.15 -3.37 -1.11
C VAL A 62 -11.79 -1.98 -1.12
N ALA A 63 -12.44 -1.60 -2.22
CA ALA A 63 -13.10 -0.31 -2.34
C ALA A 63 -14.44 -0.23 -1.59
N THR A 64 -15.02 -1.34 -1.15
CA THR A 64 -16.36 -1.39 -0.55
C THR A 64 -16.46 -2.22 0.73
N ALA A 65 -15.50 -3.13 0.94
CA ALA A 65 -15.46 -4.00 2.10
C ALA A 65 -15.21 -3.21 3.38
N ASP A 66 -15.78 -3.71 4.47
CA ASP A 66 -15.47 -3.18 5.80
C ASP A 66 -14.19 -3.80 6.38
N ALA A 67 -13.75 -3.28 7.53
CA ALA A 67 -12.54 -3.74 8.20
C ALA A 67 -12.58 -5.24 8.55
N THR A 68 -13.74 -5.77 8.93
CA THR A 68 -13.89 -7.17 9.34
C THR A 68 -13.77 -8.11 8.14
N GLU A 69 -14.36 -7.74 7.01
CA GLU A 69 -14.24 -8.49 5.76
C GLU A 69 -12.79 -8.53 5.28
N LEU A 70 -12.09 -7.38 5.29
CA LEU A 70 -10.69 -7.29 4.88
C LEU A 70 -9.75 -8.06 5.82
N ARG A 71 -9.95 -7.96 7.14
CA ARG A 71 -9.19 -8.75 8.12
C ARG A 71 -9.42 -10.26 7.92
N GLY A 72 -10.64 -10.68 7.60
CA GLY A 72 -10.92 -12.07 7.26
C GLY A 72 -10.20 -12.57 6.01
N HIS A 73 -9.93 -11.69 5.03
CA HIS A 73 -9.07 -12.02 3.89
C HIS A 73 -7.60 -12.12 4.30
N LEU A 74 -7.09 -11.16 5.08
CA LEU A 74 -5.72 -11.17 5.58
C LEU A 74 -5.42 -12.41 6.42
N ASP A 75 -6.32 -12.80 7.32
CA ASP A 75 -6.17 -14.02 8.14
C ASP A 75 -6.01 -15.28 7.27
N ARG A 76 -6.74 -15.35 6.14
CA ARG A 76 -6.63 -16.47 5.20
C ARG A 76 -5.34 -16.42 4.39
N ILE A 77 -4.90 -15.23 3.99
CA ILE A 77 -3.61 -15.04 3.32
C ILE A 77 -2.49 -15.49 4.24
N ASP A 78 -2.44 -15.00 5.48
CA ASP A 78 -1.42 -15.33 6.48
C ASP A 78 -1.35 -16.83 6.77
N ALA A 79 -2.51 -17.49 6.85
CA ALA A 79 -2.57 -18.93 7.06
C ALA A 79 -2.01 -19.76 5.89
N GLY A 80 -2.05 -19.20 4.68
CA GLY A 80 -1.59 -19.83 3.44
C GLY A 80 -0.24 -19.31 2.93
N ILE A 81 0.51 -18.54 3.71
CA ILE A 81 1.89 -18.16 3.35
C ILE A 81 2.78 -19.42 3.33
N LEU A 82 3.46 -19.63 2.20
CA LEU A 82 4.38 -20.74 1.98
C LEU A 82 5.85 -20.30 2.01
N ALA A 83 6.13 -19.03 1.67
CA ALA A 83 7.47 -18.47 1.65
C ALA A 83 8.14 -18.49 3.04
N ASP A 84 9.42 -18.88 3.11
CA ASP A 84 10.21 -18.92 4.35
C ASP A 84 11.19 -17.73 4.38
N GLY A 85 10.63 -16.53 4.32
CA GLY A 85 11.38 -15.27 4.33
C GLY A 85 11.97 -14.85 2.98
N ASP A 86 11.62 -15.55 1.91
CA ASP A 86 12.00 -15.27 0.51
C ASP A 86 10.83 -14.84 -0.36
N MET A 87 9.74 -14.36 0.27
CA MET A 87 8.54 -13.92 -0.43
C MET A 87 8.85 -12.83 -1.47
N ASP A 88 8.18 -12.88 -2.62
CA ASP A 88 8.33 -11.87 -3.66
C ASP A 88 8.15 -10.43 -3.09
N PRO A 89 9.11 -9.52 -3.32
CA PRO A 89 9.03 -8.16 -2.79
C PRO A 89 7.79 -7.39 -3.23
N GLY A 90 7.29 -7.61 -4.44
CA GLY A 90 6.07 -6.97 -4.94
C GLY A 90 4.84 -7.46 -4.19
N LEU A 91 4.75 -8.77 -3.93
CA LEU A 91 3.72 -9.33 -3.06
C LEU A 91 3.78 -8.76 -1.64
N ILE A 92 4.98 -8.62 -1.04
CA ILE A 92 5.13 -8.00 0.28
C ILE A 92 4.56 -6.58 0.30
N VAL A 93 4.86 -5.75 -0.70
CA VAL A 93 4.34 -4.37 -0.80
C VAL A 93 2.81 -4.38 -0.91
N ALA A 94 2.24 -5.28 -1.73
CA ALA A 94 0.80 -5.39 -1.91
C ALA A 94 0.07 -5.82 -0.63
N LEU A 95 0.60 -6.83 0.08
CA LEU A 95 0.03 -7.30 1.35
C LEU A 95 0.16 -6.26 2.46
N SER A 96 1.32 -5.59 2.54
CA SER A 96 1.53 -4.50 3.52
C SER A 96 0.55 -3.35 3.28
N ALA A 97 0.31 -2.96 2.03
CA ALA A 97 -0.68 -1.93 1.72
C ALA A 97 -2.11 -2.33 2.14
N LEU A 98 -2.49 -3.59 1.94
CA LEU A 98 -3.78 -4.13 2.39
C LEU A 98 -3.89 -4.16 3.92
N GLU A 99 -2.82 -4.55 4.62
CA GLU A 99 -2.77 -4.57 6.09
C GLU A 99 -2.91 -3.16 6.67
N HIS A 100 -2.16 -2.18 6.17
CA HIS A 100 -2.24 -0.79 6.64
C HIS A 100 -3.63 -0.19 6.42
N TRP A 101 -4.24 -0.43 5.25
CA TRP A 101 -5.62 0.01 5.01
C TRP A 101 -6.62 -0.63 5.98
N THR A 102 -6.49 -1.94 6.20
CA THR A 102 -7.36 -2.68 7.13
C THR A 102 -7.21 -2.16 8.55
N SER A 103 -5.97 -2.04 9.04
CA SER A 103 -5.65 -1.50 10.36
C SER A 103 -6.14 -0.06 10.55
N TYR A 104 -6.07 0.78 9.51
CA TYR A 104 -6.66 2.12 9.54
C TYR A 104 -8.18 2.06 9.74
N LEU A 105 -8.89 1.18 9.02
CA LEU A 105 -10.34 1.04 9.17
C LEU A 105 -10.75 0.50 10.55
N GLU A 106 -9.91 -0.33 11.18
CA GLU A 106 -10.18 -0.88 12.51
C GLU A 106 -9.93 0.13 13.63
N GLU A 107 -8.84 0.88 13.54
CA GLU A 107 -8.29 1.62 14.68
C GLU A 107 -8.25 3.14 14.47
N HIS A 108 -8.52 3.60 13.25
CA HIS A 108 -8.43 5.01 12.84
C HIS A 108 -7.07 5.64 13.15
N ARG A 109 -6.00 4.84 13.12
CA ARG A 109 -4.63 5.32 13.32
C ARG A 109 -4.10 5.94 12.03
N ARG A 110 -4.01 7.26 11.98
CA ARG A 110 -3.46 8.02 10.83
C ARG A 110 -2.08 7.55 10.38
N GLY A 111 -1.26 7.05 11.30
CA GLY A 111 0.05 6.48 10.98
C GLY A 111 -0.01 5.34 9.96
N GLU A 112 -1.10 4.58 9.90
CA GLU A 112 -1.30 3.54 8.90
C GLU A 112 -1.46 4.13 7.48
N LEU A 113 -2.05 5.32 7.34
CA LEU A 113 -2.15 6.01 6.05
C LEU A 113 -0.81 6.62 5.62
N TYR A 114 0.03 7.02 6.56
CA TYR A 114 1.42 7.37 6.26
C TYR A 114 2.17 6.15 5.71
N GLU A 115 2.09 4.99 6.36
CA GLU A 115 2.73 3.76 5.87
C GLU A 115 2.17 3.36 4.49
N LEU A 116 0.86 3.48 4.28
CA LEU A 116 0.24 3.22 2.97
C LEU A 116 0.75 4.17 1.88
N ALA A 117 1.01 5.44 2.20
CA ALA A 117 1.63 6.39 1.28
C ALA A 117 3.07 5.97 0.92
N ILE A 118 3.83 5.43 1.87
CA ILE A 118 5.16 4.86 1.62
C ILE A 118 5.07 3.63 0.70
N ARG A 119 4.15 2.69 0.95
CA ARG A 119 3.94 1.53 0.04
C ARG A 119 3.56 1.96 -1.38
N SER A 120 2.85 3.08 -1.50
CA SER A 120 2.52 3.69 -2.79
C SER A 120 3.75 4.19 -3.55
N LEU A 121 4.75 4.73 -2.86
CA LEU A 121 6.03 5.13 -3.46
C LEU A 121 6.93 3.93 -3.76
N GLU A 122 6.97 2.94 -2.87
CA GLU A 122 7.71 1.68 -3.09
C GLU A 122 7.20 0.91 -4.31
N GLU A 123 5.89 0.97 -4.59
CA GLU A 123 5.32 0.44 -5.83
C GLU A 123 5.93 1.09 -7.08
N VAL A 124 6.21 2.40 -7.02
CA VAL A 124 6.88 3.11 -8.11
C VAL A 124 8.36 2.75 -8.16
N ASP A 125 9.04 2.73 -7.01
CA ASP A 125 10.46 2.38 -6.89
C ASP A 125 10.77 0.97 -7.41
N HIS A 126 9.86 0.02 -7.15
CA HIS A 126 9.95 -1.34 -7.65
C HIS A 126 9.99 -1.39 -9.18
N ARG A 127 9.28 -0.47 -9.86
CA ARG A 127 9.24 -0.39 -11.33
C ARG A 127 10.36 0.49 -11.89
N VAL A 128 10.67 1.60 -11.21
CA VAL A 128 11.64 2.62 -11.61
C VAL A 128 12.44 3.01 -10.37
N PRO A 129 13.59 2.35 -10.12
CA PRO A 129 14.38 2.58 -8.92
C PRO A 129 14.85 4.04 -8.79
N ALA A 130 14.61 4.64 -7.64
CA ALA A 130 14.96 6.01 -7.32
C ALA A 130 16.25 6.09 -6.48
N ALA A 131 17.05 7.13 -6.71
CA ALA A 131 18.22 7.41 -5.88
C ALA A 131 17.80 8.11 -4.58
N LEU A 132 18.24 7.62 -3.41
CA LEU A 132 17.79 8.15 -2.12
C LEU A 132 18.19 9.62 -1.87
N ASP A 133 19.27 10.09 -2.49
CA ASP A 133 19.76 11.47 -2.38
C ASP A 133 19.04 12.45 -3.32
N ASP A 134 18.37 11.95 -4.36
CA ASP A 134 17.44 12.72 -5.18
C ASP A 134 16.21 11.88 -5.56
N PHE A 135 15.41 11.56 -4.53
CA PHE A 135 14.33 10.59 -4.59
C PHE A 135 13.25 10.93 -5.63
N LEU A 136 12.98 12.23 -5.82
CA LEU A 136 11.97 12.71 -6.77
C LEU A 136 12.55 13.05 -8.15
N ALA A 137 13.77 12.61 -8.48
CA ALA A 137 14.38 12.92 -9.78
C ALA A 137 13.61 12.29 -10.95
N GLU A 138 13.14 11.06 -10.76
CA GLU A 138 12.40 10.35 -11.80
C GLU A 138 10.96 10.87 -11.93
N PRO A 139 10.47 11.13 -13.15
CA PRO A 139 9.13 11.69 -13.37
C PRO A 139 8.01 10.90 -12.72
N GLU A 140 8.11 9.57 -12.71
CA GLU A 140 7.14 8.65 -12.12
C GLU A 140 7.06 8.84 -10.60
N MET A 141 8.21 8.97 -9.94
CA MET A 141 8.27 9.19 -8.49
C MET A 141 7.75 10.58 -8.11
N ALA A 142 8.14 11.60 -8.87
CA ALA A 142 7.63 12.96 -8.70
C ALA A 142 6.10 13.04 -8.91
N ALA A 143 5.57 12.31 -9.89
CA ALA A 143 4.15 12.25 -10.17
C ALA A 143 3.37 11.59 -9.03
N GLU A 144 3.91 10.50 -8.47
CA GLU A 144 3.28 9.81 -7.34
C GLU A 144 3.28 10.67 -6.07
N TYR A 145 4.40 11.32 -5.76
CA TYR A 145 4.47 12.29 -4.66
C TYR A 145 3.45 13.44 -4.85
N THR A 146 3.31 13.94 -6.08
CA THR A 146 2.32 14.98 -6.42
C THR A 146 0.89 14.49 -6.21
N ARG A 147 0.57 13.25 -6.59
CA ARG A 147 -0.74 12.63 -6.37
C ARG A 147 -1.07 12.52 -4.89
N ILE A 148 -0.13 12.02 -4.08
CA ILE A 148 -0.27 11.89 -2.63
C ILE A 148 -0.55 13.27 -2.03
N THR A 149 0.27 14.27 -2.37
CA THR A 149 0.10 15.64 -1.89
C THR A 149 -1.29 16.19 -2.23
N ALA A 150 -1.71 16.08 -3.49
CA ALA A 150 -3.00 16.60 -3.93
C ALA A 150 -4.21 15.91 -3.27
N SER A 151 -4.06 14.65 -2.85
CA SER A 151 -5.13 13.88 -2.21
C SER A 151 -5.28 14.19 -0.72
N LEU A 152 -4.24 14.72 -0.07
CA LEU A 152 -4.19 15.00 1.37
C LEU A 152 -4.35 16.50 1.71
N THR A 153 -4.61 17.33 0.69
CA THR A 153 -4.78 18.78 0.84
C THR A 153 -6.05 19.27 0.12
N ALA A 154 -7.04 18.39 -0.05
CA ALA A 154 -8.17 18.63 -0.96
C ALA A 154 -9.26 19.54 -0.35
#